data_AF-A0A653G4E5-F1
#
_entry.id   AF-A0A653G4E5-F1
#
_cell.length_a   1.000
_cell.length_b   1.000
_cell.length_c   1.000
_cell.angle_alpha   90.00
_cell.angle_beta   90.00
_cell.angle_gamma   90.00
#
_symmetry.space_group_name_H-M   'P 1'
#
loop_
_entity.id
_entity.type
_entity.pdbx_description
1 polymer ?
#
loop_
_entity_poly.entity_id
_entity_poly.type
_entity_poly.pdbx_seq_one_letter_code
_entity_poly.pdbx_strand_id
1 'polypeptide(L)'
;MLLATVMTVVLSVSFKSSTDTQITKLEEESQKALVAAESAIEVALKENSTVILGSGSLSSITDFEGTATIESTTAQAFTTPLIQKDGSYTFYIGDYDVSSKVITPVTDPNNLTMCFESAAPNPAVEITLVKTGSIKKYVVDPSSRITNSSTGSPCAPDTVNFSYSISIPATDIGIDGQLILVRVLYAPTKLFFSRNTNLPIQGRTASSQATSSTSTGVSKKIVLFQSYPQIPGEFFATSF
;
A
#
# COMPACT_ATOMS: atom_id res chain seq x y z
N MET A 1 -20.38 -46.72 40.75
CA MET A 1 -20.43 -46.13 39.38
C MET A 1 -21.07 -44.75 39.35
N LEU A 2 -22.22 -44.52 40.02
CA LEU A 2 -22.90 -43.21 40.06
C LEU A 2 -22.03 -42.03 40.53
N LEU A 3 -21.17 -42.24 41.53
CA LEU A 3 -20.29 -41.19 42.04
C LEU A 3 -19.22 -40.77 41.02
N ALA A 4 -18.68 -41.74 40.27
CA ALA A 4 -17.66 -41.49 39.26
C ALA A 4 -18.23 -40.73 38.06
N THR A 5 -19.45 -41.06 37.62
CA THR A 5 -20.11 -40.33 36.52
C THR A 5 -20.45 -38.90 36.91
N VAL A 6 -20.90 -38.67 38.16
CA VAL A 6 -21.17 -37.31 38.66
C VAL A 6 -19.88 -36.48 38.71
N MET A 7 -18.77 -37.04 39.22
CA MET A 7 -17.48 -36.32 39.21
C MET A 7 -17.00 -36.00 37.79
N THR A 8 -17.06 -36.95 36.86
CA THR A 8 -16.61 -36.72 35.47
C THR A 8 -17.43 -35.62 34.78
N VAL A 9 -18.74 -35.56 35.02
CA VAL A 9 -19.59 -34.49 34.47
C VAL A 9 -19.22 -33.13 35.07
N VAL A 10 -19.03 -33.03 36.39
CA VAL A 10 -18.64 -31.77 37.05
C VAL A 10 -17.27 -31.29 36.60
N LEU A 11 -16.28 -32.20 36.50
CA LEU A 11 -14.95 -31.90 35.98
C LEU A 11 -14.99 -31.47 34.51
N SER A 12 -15.79 -32.13 33.68
CA SER A 12 -15.92 -31.77 32.25
C SER A 12 -16.56 -30.40 32.06
N VAL A 13 -17.61 -30.07 32.83
CA VAL A 13 -18.25 -28.75 32.78
C VAL A 13 -17.30 -27.66 33.29
N SER A 14 -16.55 -27.94 34.37
CA SER A 14 -15.58 -26.99 34.94
C SER A 14 -14.40 -26.74 34.00
N PHE A 15 -13.91 -27.79 33.33
CA PHE A 15 -12.85 -27.70 32.33
C PHE A 15 -13.31 -26.90 31.11
N LYS A 16 -14.52 -27.18 30.61
CA LYS A 16 -15.12 -26.41 29.52
C LYS A 16 -15.30 -24.94 29.88
N SER A 17 -15.86 -24.64 31.04
CA SER A 17 -16.05 -23.26 31.51
C SER A 17 -14.74 -22.49 31.67
N SER A 18 -13.69 -23.14 32.21
CA SER A 18 -12.37 -22.52 32.34
C SER A 18 -11.72 -22.26 30.98
N THR A 19 -11.90 -23.19 30.04
CA THR A 19 -11.39 -23.07 28.67
C THR A 19 -12.11 -21.95 27.91
N ASP A 20 -13.44 -21.91 27.98
CA ASP A 20 -14.25 -20.86 27.33
C ASP A 20 -13.85 -19.47 27.88
N THR A 21 -13.63 -19.36 29.19
CA THR A 21 -13.17 -18.10 29.81
C THR A 21 -11.78 -17.68 29.33
N GLN A 22 -10.85 -18.63 29.16
CA GLN A 22 -9.51 -18.32 28.64
C GLN A 22 -9.57 -17.89 27.17
N ILE A 23 -10.39 -18.55 26.36
CA ILE A 23 -10.59 -18.18 24.95
C ILE A 23 -11.17 -16.77 24.84
N THR A 24 -12.23 -16.46 25.61
CA THR A 24 -12.82 -15.11 25.60
C THR A 24 -11.82 -14.03 26.03
N LYS A 25 -10.97 -14.30 27.04
CA LYS A 25 -9.91 -13.36 27.44
C LYS A 25 -8.87 -13.16 26.32
N LEU A 26 -8.46 -14.22 25.65
CA LEU A 26 -7.52 -14.13 24.53
C LEU A 26 -8.11 -13.34 23.35
N GLU A 27 -9.40 -13.51 23.07
CA GLU A 27 -10.10 -12.73 22.04
C GLU A 27 -10.20 -11.24 22.42
N GLU A 28 -10.55 -10.94 23.68
CA GLU A 28 -10.61 -9.58 24.19
C GLU A 28 -9.23 -8.89 24.15
N GLU A 29 -8.18 -9.53 24.65
CA GLU A 29 -6.82 -8.99 24.61
C GLU A 29 -6.30 -8.86 23.17
N SER A 30 -6.67 -9.77 22.28
CA SER A 30 -6.37 -9.68 20.85
C SER A 30 -7.00 -8.45 20.19
N GLN A 31 -8.25 -8.12 20.54
CA GLN A 31 -8.91 -6.91 20.03
C GLN A 31 -8.30 -5.64 20.62
N LYS A 32 -8.00 -5.63 21.93
CA LYS A 32 -7.33 -4.48 22.58
C LYS A 32 -5.93 -4.23 22.01
N ALA A 33 -5.14 -5.28 21.79
CA ALA A 33 -3.82 -5.17 21.16
C ALA A 33 -3.90 -4.58 19.74
N LEU A 34 -4.94 -4.94 18.98
CA LEU A 34 -5.18 -4.37 17.65
C LEU A 34 -5.49 -2.87 17.72
N VAL A 35 -6.42 -2.46 18.58
CA VAL A 35 -6.76 -1.03 18.76
C VAL A 35 -5.56 -0.22 19.24
N ALA A 36 -4.74 -0.79 20.13
CA ALA A 36 -3.51 -0.15 20.59
C ALA A 36 -2.51 0.03 19.43
N ALA A 37 -2.32 -1.00 18.60
CA ALA A 37 -1.45 -0.92 17.42
C ALA A 37 -1.95 0.12 16.40
N GLU A 38 -3.27 0.19 16.15
CA GLU A 38 -3.89 1.18 15.26
C GLU A 38 -3.72 2.62 15.78
N SER A 39 -3.97 2.83 17.07
CA SER A 39 -3.78 4.13 17.72
C SER A 39 -2.31 4.59 17.64
N ALA A 40 -1.38 3.65 17.81
CA ALA A 40 0.05 3.94 17.68
C ALA A 40 0.43 4.33 16.25
N ILE A 41 -0.16 3.70 15.23
CA ILE A 41 0.02 4.11 13.83
C ILE A 41 -0.53 5.52 13.60
N GLU A 42 -1.71 5.85 14.14
CA GLU A 42 -2.30 7.17 13.96
C GLU A 42 -1.43 8.28 14.55
N VAL A 43 -0.93 8.08 15.77
CA VAL A 43 -0.03 9.04 16.43
C VAL A 43 1.30 9.14 15.69
N ALA A 44 1.89 8.02 15.28
CA ALA A 44 3.12 8.04 14.48
C ALA A 44 2.92 8.84 13.19
N LEU A 45 1.82 8.63 12.47
CA LEU A 45 1.53 9.35 11.23
C LEU A 45 1.33 10.85 11.46
N LYS A 46 0.72 11.25 12.58
CA LYS A 46 0.56 12.66 12.96
C LYS A 46 1.87 13.33 13.34
N GLU A 47 2.70 12.65 14.13
CA GLU A 47 3.98 13.19 14.62
C GLU A 47 5.12 13.04 13.61
N ASN A 48 4.89 12.27 12.54
CA ASN A 48 5.88 11.98 11.51
C ASN A 48 7.12 11.26 12.07
N SER A 49 7.01 10.60 13.22
CA SER A 49 8.13 9.99 13.96
C SER A 49 7.77 8.61 14.50
N THR A 50 8.79 7.86 14.89
CA THR A 50 8.61 6.60 15.64
C THR A 50 8.03 6.90 17.01
N VAL A 51 6.99 6.15 17.40
CA VAL A 51 6.31 6.29 18.70
C VAL A 51 6.35 4.97 19.45
N ILE A 52 6.48 5.03 20.76
CA ILE A 52 6.56 3.86 21.64
C ILE A 52 5.30 3.79 22.50
N LEU A 53 4.60 2.66 22.47
CA LEU A 53 3.43 2.38 23.31
C LEU A 53 3.82 2.43 24.80
N GLY A 54 2.98 3.06 25.63
CA GLY A 54 3.27 3.25 27.06
C GLY A 54 4.17 4.45 27.38
N SER A 55 4.48 5.31 26.39
CA SER A 55 5.29 6.52 26.60
C SER A 55 4.81 7.71 25.77
N GLY A 56 5.18 8.93 26.16
CA GLY A 56 4.86 10.16 25.43
C GLY A 56 3.35 10.34 25.18
N SER A 57 2.99 10.64 23.93
CA SER A 57 1.60 10.81 23.45
C SER A 57 0.72 9.55 23.58
N LEU A 58 1.30 8.37 23.87
CA LEU A 58 0.61 7.10 24.09
C LEU A 58 0.79 6.57 25.53
N SER A 59 1.12 7.45 26.48
CA SER A 59 1.32 7.11 27.90
C SER A 59 0.06 6.55 28.59
N SER A 60 -1.13 6.75 28.02
CA SER A 60 -2.38 6.18 28.53
C SER A 60 -2.56 4.67 28.24
N ILE A 61 -1.69 4.08 27.41
CA ILE A 61 -1.74 2.65 27.06
C ILE A 61 -0.61 1.94 27.83
N THR A 62 -0.87 1.54 29.08
CA THR A 62 0.13 0.91 29.96
C THR A 62 0.15 -0.61 29.90
N ASP A 63 -0.94 -1.23 29.41
CA ASP A 63 -1.13 -2.69 29.40
C ASP A 63 -0.55 -3.36 28.13
N PHE A 64 0.09 -2.57 27.27
CA PHE A 64 0.67 -3.01 26.02
C PHE A 64 2.02 -2.33 25.80
N GLU A 65 3.00 -3.12 25.35
CA GLU A 65 4.32 -2.64 24.96
C GLU A 65 4.49 -2.80 23.44
N GLY A 66 5.26 -1.90 22.83
CA GLY A 66 5.39 -1.93 21.38
C GLY A 66 5.93 -0.64 20.78
N THR A 67 6.21 -0.68 19.48
CA THR A 67 6.68 0.48 18.73
C THR A 67 5.93 0.60 17.42
N ALA A 68 5.62 1.83 17.04
CA ALA A 68 5.15 2.19 15.72
C ALA A 68 6.26 2.95 14.99
N THR A 69 6.76 2.39 13.89
CA THR A 69 7.78 2.99 13.03
C THR A 69 7.15 3.50 11.75
N ILE A 70 7.74 4.54 11.18
CA ILE A 70 7.40 4.96 9.82
C ILE A 70 8.63 4.89 8.95
N GLU A 71 8.54 4.11 7.89
CA GLU A 71 9.58 3.92 6.92
C GLU A 71 9.16 4.56 5.59
N SER A 72 10.13 5.19 4.93
CA SER A 72 9.95 5.78 3.61
C SER A 72 11.10 5.26 2.75
N THR A 73 10.86 4.12 2.11
CA THR A 73 11.89 3.39 1.39
C THR A 73 11.97 3.91 -0.04
N THR A 74 13.14 4.44 -0.43
CA THR A 74 13.46 4.69 -1.83
C THR A 74 13.96 3.40 -2.47
N ALA A 75 13.33 2.96 -3.54
CA ALA A 75 13.73 1.77 -4.28
C ALA A 75 13.74 2.06 -5.78
N GLN A 76 14.53 1.31 -6.54
CA GLN A 76 14.57 1.42 -8.01
C GLN A 76 13.29 0.89 -8.68
N ALA A 77 12.51 0.13 -7.93
CA ALA A 77 11.27 -0.49 -8.37
C ALA A 77 10.14 -0.26 -7.36
N PHE A 78 8.93 -0.09 -7.85
CA PHE A 78 7.73 0.09 -7.05
C PHE A 78 6.55 -0.65 -7.67
N THR A 79 5.89 -1.49 -6.88
CA THR A 79 4.67 -2.19 -7.28
C THR A 79 3.47 -1.55 -6.63
N THR A 80 2.47 -1.16 -7.43
CA THR A 80 1.23 -0.61 -6.91
C THR A 80 0.36 -1.69 -6.26
N PRO A 81 -0.57 -1.29 -5.38
CA PRO A 81 -1.73 -2.11 -5.07
C PRO A 81 -2.54 -2.47 -6.33
N LEU A 82 -3.46 -3.42 -6.20
CA LEU A 82 -4.39 -3.78 -7.27
C LEU A 82 -5.30 -2.59 -7.59
N ILE A 83 -5.24 -2.10 -8.82
CA ILE A 83 -6.10 -1.03 -9.32
C ILE A 83 -7.31 -1.69 -9.95
N GLN A 84 -8.50 -1.26 -9.53
CA GLN A 84 -9.76 -1.77 -10.09
C GLN A 84 -9.96 -1.32 -11.53
N LYS A 85 -10.81 -2.03 -12.27
CA LYS A 85 -11.23 -1.61 -13.62
C LYS A 85 -11.75 -0.17 -13.59
N ASP A 86 -11.33 0.62 -14.57
CA ASP A 86 -11.65 2.04 -14.76
C ASP A 86 -11.11 2.97 -13.66
N GLY A 87 -10.38 2.41 -12.69
CA GLY A 87 -9.68 3.15 -11.65
C GLY A 87 -8.40 3.81 -12.16
N SER A 88 -7.91 4.77 -11.37
CA SER A 88 -6.68 5.50 -11.66
C SER A 88 -5.70 5.43 -10.49
N TYR A 89 -4.42 5.52 -10.80
CA TYR A 89 -3.35 5.64 -9.83
C TYR A 89 -2.43 6.80 -10.21
N THR A 90 -2.11 7.64 -9.22
CA THR A 90 -1.17 8.75 -9.38
C THR A 90 0.20 8.32 -8.87
N PHE A 91 1.17 8.26 -9.78
CA PHE A 91 2.57 8.02 -9.51
C PHE A 91 3.34 9.35 -9.56
N TYR A 92 4.08 9.66 -8.51
CA TYR A 92 4.85 10.89 -8.41
C TYR A 92 6.24 10.65 -9.02
N ILE A 93 6.65 11.46 -10.00
CA ILE A 93 8.02 11.40 -10.54
C ILE A 93 8.90 12.46 -9.90
N GLY A 94 8.32 13.64 -9.62
CA GLY A 94 8.92 14.67 -8.81
C GLY A 94 8.84 14.35 -7.32
N ASP A 95 9.73 14.95 -6.54
CA ASP A 95 9.69 14.81 -5.09
C ASP A 95 8.49 15.58 -4.53
N TYR A 96 7.65 14.88 -3.76
CA TYR A 96 6.50 15.47 -3.08
C TYR A 96 6.83 15.70 -1.62
N ASP A 97 6.82 16.98 -1.22
CA ASP A 97 6.98 17.35 0.17
C ASP A 97 5.61 17.38 0.86
N VAL A 98 5.43 16.47 1.82
CA VAL A 98 4.21 16.33 2.62
C VAL A 98 3.89 17.58 3.46
N SER A 99 4.89 18.38 3.82
CA SER A 99 4.74 19.56 4.70
C SER A 99 4.27 20.77 3.91
N SER A 100 4.93 21.06 2.78
CA SER A 100 4.58 22.19 1.92
C SER A 100 3.48 21.85 0.90
N LYS A 101 3.18 20.56 0.72
CA LYS A 101 2.24 20.03 -0.31
C LYS A 101 2.64 20.42 -1.74
N VAL A 102 3.93 20.70 -1.95
CA VAL A 102 4.49 21.09 -3.25
C VAL A 102 5.13 19.87 -3.91
N ILE A 103 4.95 19.74 -5.22
CA ILE A 103 5.67 18.78 -6.06
C ILE A 103 6.84 19.55 -6.69
N THR A 104 8.05 19.24 -6.27
CA THR A 104 9.24 19.75 -6.95
C THR A 104 9.49 18.92 -8.21
N PRO A 105 9.72 19.56 -9.38
CA PRO A 105 9.98 18.85 -10.63
C PRO A 105 11.18 17.92 -10.55
N VAL A 106 11.21 16.93 -11.43
CA VAL A 106 12.30 15.95 -11.53
C VAL A 106 13.65 16.64 -11.77
N THR A 107 14.63 16.34 -10.92
CA THR A 107 16.02 16.82 -11.06
C THR A 107 16.88 15.95 -11.97
N ASP A 108 16.56 14.66 -12.10
CA ASP A 108 17.29 13.71 -12.94
C ASP A 108 16.32 12.86 -13.81
N PRO A 109 15.95 13.35 -15.01
CA PRO A 109 15.03 12.64 -15.88
C PRO A 109 15.68 11.37 -16.42
N ASN A 110 15.16 10.23 -15.98
CA ASN A 110 15.56 8.90 -16.44
C ASN A 110 14.39 8.22 -17.14
N ASN A 111 14.69 7.23 -17.99
CA ASN A 111 13.65 6.40 -18.59
C ASN A 111 12.87 5.69 -17.48
N LEU A 112 11.55 5.80 -17.52
CA LEU A 112 10.66 5.10 -16.61
C LEU A 112 10.01 3.95 -17.36
N THR A 113 10.25 2.73 -16.90
CA THR A 113 9.59 1.54 -17.43
C THR A 113 8.41 1.23 -16.54
N MET A 114 7.23 1.12 -17.14
CA MET A 114 6.01 0.70 -16.48
C MET A 114 5.57 -0.64 -17.07
N CYS A 115 5.36 -1.62 -16.22
CA CYS A 115 4.78 -2.91 -16.57
C CYS A 115 3.40 -3.11 -15.94
N PHE A 116 2.56 -3.89 -16.59
CA PHE A 116 1.24 -4.27 -16.09
C PHE A 116 0.95 -5.75 -16.37
N GLU A 117 0.15 -6.35 -15.49
CA GLU A 117 -0.22 -7.77 -15.53
C GLU A 117 -1.17 -8.08 -16.69
N SER A 118 -1.06 -9.28 -17.25
CA SER A 118 -2.12 -9.79 -18.14
C SER A 118 -3.19 -10.48 -17.31
N ALA A 119 -4.42 -9.98 -17.41
CA ALA A 119 -5.61 -10.65 -16.89
C ALA A 119 -6.47 -11.12 -18.08
N ALA A 120 -7.45 -12.00 -17.84
CA ALA A 120 -8.47 -12.32 -18.83
C ALA A 120 -9.79 -11.67 -18.37
N PRO A 121 -10.31 -10.62 -19.05
CA PRO A 121 -9.81 -9.99 -20.28
C PRO A 121 -8.54 -9.14 -20.07
N ASN A 122 -7.74 -8.95 -21.13
CA ASN A 122 -6.49 -8.17 -21.03
C ASN A 122 -6.79 -6.72 -20.61
N PRO A 123 -6.07 -6.18 -19.60
CA PRO A 123 -6.18 -4.78 -19.27
C PRO A 123 -5.53 -3.91 -20.34
N ALA A 124 -6.05 -2.71 -20.53
CA ALA A 124 -5.38 -1.63 -21.25
C ALA A 124 -5.07 -0.49 -20.27
N VAL A 125 -4.07 0.33 -20.56
CA VAL A 125 -3.68 1.44 -19.69
C VAL A 125 -3.58 2.74 -20.47
N GLU A 126 -4.16 3.80 -19.93
CA GLU A 126 -3.94 5.17 -20.36
C GLU A 126 -3.01 5.85 -19.36
N ILE A 127 -1.93 6.45 -19.85
CA ILE A 127 -0.89 7.07 -19.05
C ILE A 127 -0.88 8.54 -19.43
N THR A 128 -1.16 9.41 -18.47
CA THR A 128 -1.09 10.84 -18.62
C THR A 128 0.11 11.36 -17.85
N LEU A 129 1.16 11.76 -18.57
CA LEU A 129 2.31 12.44 -18.03
C LEU A 129 2.01 13.93 -17.93
N VAL A 130 2.07 14.46 -16.71
CA VAL A 130 1.84 15.88 -16.42
C VAL A 130 3.16 16.56 -16.12
N LYS A 131 3.38 17.66 -16.82
CA LYS A 131 4.54 18.52 -16.71
C LYS A 131 4.12 19.93 -16.30
N THR A 132 5.11 20.76 -16.00
CA THR A 132 4.93 22.19 -15.80
C THR A 132 4.50 22.85 -17.12
N GLY A 133 3.19 22.93 -17.37
CA GLY A 133 2.59 23.62 -18.52
C GLY A 133 2.31 22.76 -19.76
N SER A 134 2.55 21.44 -19.71
CA SER A 134 2.18 20.53 -20.79
C SER A 134 1.73 19.15 -20.28
N ILE A 135 0.96 18.46 -21.10
CA ILE A 135 0.44 17.11 -20.80
C ILE A 135 0.72 16.24 -22.01
N LYS A 136 1.27 15.04 -21.77
CA LYS A 136 1.51 14.03 -22.80
C LYS A 136 0.78 12.75 -22.42
N LYS A 137 0.03 12.18 -23.37
CA LYS A 137 -0.74 10.95 -23.16
C LYS A 137 -0.12 9.79 -23.94
N TYR A 138 -0.12 8.62 -23.32
CA TYR A 138 0.20 7.33 -23.94
C TYR A 138 -0.95 6.39 -23.67
N VAL A 139 -1.30 5.58 -24.66
CA VAL A 139 -2.30 4.53 -24.49
C VAL A 139 -1.66 3.22 -24.91
N VAL A 140 -1.75 2.22 -24.04
CA VAL A 140 -1.25 0.87 -24.29
C VAL A 140 -2.40 -0.09 -24.20
N ASP A 141 -2.72 -0.74 -25.32
CA ASP A 141 -3.71 -1.80 -25.38
C ASP A 141 -3.10 -3.03 -26.09
N PRO A 142 -2.73 -4.07 -25.33
CA PRO A 142 -2.21 -5.30 -25.90
C PRO A 142 -3.14 -5.97 -26.91
N SER A 143 -4.45 -5.76 -26.78
CA SER A 143 -5.45 -6.33 -27.65
C SER A 143 -5.86 -5.41 -28.80
N SER A 144 -5.22 -4.24 -28.95
CA SER A 144 -5.47 -3.27 -30.03
C SER A 144 -6.95 -2.89 -30.22
N ARG A 145 -7.74 -2.89 -29.15
CA ARG A 145 -9.16 -2.48 -29.15
C ARG A 145 -9.29 -0.96 -29.23
N ILE A 146 -8.29 -0.22 -28.73
CA ILE A 146 -8.23 1.25 -28.78
C ILE A 146 -7.44 1.71 -30.01
N THR A 147 -8.02 2.60 -30.81
CA THR A 147 -7.35 3.21 -31.98
C THR A 147 -6.14 4.05 -31.56
N ASN A 148 -5.04 3.99 -32.32
CA ASN A 148 -3.78 4.69 -32.04
C ASN A 148 -3.11 4.32 -30.71
N SER A 149 -3.41 3.13 -30.17
CA SER A 149 -2.71 2.59 -29.00
C SER A 149 -1.44 1.84 -29.38
N SER A 150 -0.48 1.80 -28.46
CA SER A 150 0.66 0.89 -28.52
C SER A 150 0.23 -0.50 -28.03
N THR A 151 0.74 -1.57 -28.63
CA THR A 151 0.49 -2.94 -28.13
C THR A 151 1.30 -3.29 -26.88
N GLY A 152 2.25 -2.43 -26.48
CA GLY A 152 3.19 -2.70 -25.41
C GLY A 152 4.30 -3.68 -25.84
N SER A 153 5.39 -3.71 -25.09
CA SER A 153 6.49 -4.67 -25.23
C SER A 153 6.44 -5.70 -24.11
N PRO A 154 7.01 -6.91 -24.26
CA PRO A 154 7.10 -7.86 -23.15
C PRO A 154 7.90 -7.25 -21.99
N CYS A 155 7.40 -7.39 -20.76
CA CYS A 155 8.10 -6.91 -19.56
C CYS A 155 9.24 -7.89 -19.19
N ALA A 156 10.48 -7.41 -19.12
CA ALA A 156 11.65 -8.17 -18.69
C ALA A 156 12.57 -7.30 -17.79
N PRO A 157 13.32 -7.86 -16.81
CA PRO A 157 13.45 -9.26 -16.45
C PRO A 157 13.35 -9.54 -14.93
N ASP A 158 12.25 -9.28 -14.21
CA ASP A 158 12.14 -9.80 -12.82
C ASP A 158 10.76 -9.79 -12.14
N THR A 159 9.66 -10.07 -12.85
CA THR A 159 8.40 -10.21 -12.13
C THR A 159 7.46 -11.21 -12.81
N VAL A 160 7.24 -12.34 -12.13
CA VAL A 160 6.48 -13.53 -12.55
C VAL A 160 5.04 -13.24 -13.02
N ASN A 161 4.52 -12.02 -12.79
CA ASN A 161 3.12 -11.68 -13.03
C ASN A 161 2.90 -10.48 -13.98
N PHE A 162 3.93 -9.91 -14.62
CA PHE A 162 3.76 -8.77 -15.54
C PHE A 162 4.09 -9.16 -16.96
N SER A 163 3.17 -8.90 -17.89
CA SER A 163 3.28 -9.38 -19.27
C SER A 163 3.58 -8.28 -20.27
N TYR A 164 3.06 -7.08 -20.02
CA TYR A 164 3.18 -5.95 -20.94
C TYR A 164 3.91 -4.80 -20.28
N SER A 165 4.63 -4.03 -21.08
CA SER A 165 5.45 -2.91 -20.65
C SER A 165 5.41 -1.76 -21.65
N ILE A 166 5.68 -0.57 -21.13
CA ILE A 166 5.93 0.63 -21.89
C ILE A 166 7.05 1.41 -21.20
N SER A 167 7.99 1.92 -21.99
CA SER A 167 9.02 2.83 -21.50
C SER A 167 8.64 4.26 -21.88
N ILE A 168 8.56 5.13 -20.87
CA ILE A 168 8.42 6.56 -21.03
C ILE A 168 9.84 7.13 -21.06
N PRO A 169 10.29 7.70 -22.20
CA PRO A 169 11.67 8.13 -22.33
C PRO A 169 11.95 9.36 -21.47
N ALA A 170 13.19 9.49 -21.01
CA ALA A 170 13.68 10.63 -20.24
C ALA A 170 13.44 11.98 -20.92
N THR A 171 13.52 12.01 -22.26
CA THR A 171 13.24 13.22 -23.06
C THR A 171 11.79 13.67 -22.93
N ASP A 172 10.87 12.70 -22.82
CA ASP A 172 9.47 12.98 -22.61
C ASP A 172 9.17 13.34 -21.17
N ILE A 173 9.92 12.86 -20.17
CA ILE A 173 9.73 13.29 -18.77
C ILE A 173 10.28 14.71 -18.57
N GLY A 174 11.52 14.95 -19.02
CA GLY A 174 12.20 16.23 -18.86
C GLY A 174 12.41 16.64 -17.40
N ILE A 175 13.04 17.79 -17.20
CA ILE A 175 13.21 18.40 -15.86
C ILE A 175 11.92 19.03 -15.32
N ASP A 176 10.87 19.04 -16.13
CA ASP A 176 9.58 19.66 -15.85
C ASP A 176 8.50 18.63 -15.49
N GLY A 177 8.82 17.34 -15.53
CA GLY A 177 7.94 16.24 -15.15
C GLY A 177 7.59 16.28 -13.66
N GLN A 178 6.30 16.10 -13.35
CA GLN A 178 5.80 16.15 -11.98
C GLN A 178 5.14 14.83 -11.58
N LEU A 179 4.12 14.42 -12.32
CA LEU A 179 3.29 13.26 -11.98
C LEU A 179 2.87 12.48 -13.23
N ILE A 180 2.63 11.20 -13.03
CA ILE A 180 2.00 10.30 -13.99
C ILE A 180 0.69 9.83 -13.39
N LEU A 181 -0.38 10.00 -14.15
CA LEU A 181 -1.66 9.37 -13.86
C LEU A 181 -1.81 8.16 -14.78
N VAL A 182 -1.99 6.98 -14.19
CA VAL A 182 -2.29 5.76 -14.95
C VAL A 182 -3.72 5.38 -14.70
N ARG A 183 -4.53 5.32 -15.75
CA ARG A 183 -5.89 4.79 -15.72
C ARG A 183 -5.88 3.39 -16.31
N VAL A 184 -6.47 2.46 -15.56
CA VAL A 184 -6.60 1.07 -15.98
C VAL A 184 -7.97 0.86 -16.61
N LEU A 185 -8.00 0.25 -17.79
CA LEU A 185 -9.21 0.02 -18.58
C LEU A 185 -9.44 -1.49 -18.75
N TYR A 186 -10.72 -1.85 -18.88
CA TYR A 186 -11.24 -3.21 -19.15
C TYR A 186 -11.08 -4.25 -18.03
N ALA A 187 -9.95 -4.33 -17.34
CA ALA A 187 -9.70 -5.32 -16.29
C ALA A 187 -8.82 -4.75 -15.18
N PRO A 188 -8.99 -5.20 -13.92
CA PRO A 188 -8.11 -4.79 -12.84
C PRO A 188 -6.69 -5.28 -13.08
N THR A 189 -5.69 -4.49 -12.69
CA THR A 189 -4.27 -4.85 -12.86
C THR A 189 -3.41 -4.21 -11.77
N LYS A 190 -2.23 -4.77 -11.57
CA LYS A 190 -1.16 -4.13 -10.81
C LYS A 190 -0.21 -3.45 -11.78
N LEU A 191 0.39 -2.36 -11.34
CA LEU A 191 1.43 -1.66 -12.08
C LEU A 191 2.76 -1.87 -11.38
N PHE A 192 3.81 -2.05 -12.17
CA PHE A 192 5.17 -2.12 -11.72
C PHE A 192 5.96 -1.00 -12.40
N PHE A 193 6.52 -0.10 -11.62
CA PHE A 193 7.36 0.97 -12.09
C PHE A 193 8.81 0.63 -11.78
N SER A 194 9.70 0.82 -12.74
CA SER A 194 11.15 0.67 -12.55
C SER A 194 11.94 1.72 -13.30
N ARG A 195 13.09 2.09 -12.73
CA ARG A 195 14.09 2.94 -13.38
C ARG A 195 15.49 2.56 -12.92
N ASN A 196 16.52 3.06 -13.59
CA ASN A 196 17.93 2.77 -13.25
C ASN A 196 18.44 3.50 -12.00
N THR A 197 17.69 4.51 -11.53
CA THR A 197 17.94 5.29 -10.30
C THR A 197 16.86 5.03 -9.25
N ASN A 198 17.02 5.46 -8.00
CA ASN A 198 15.99 5.24 -6.98
C ASN A 198 14.75 6.08 -7.27
N LEU A 199 13.55 5.49 -7.39
CA LEU A 199 12.28 6.21 -7.55
C LEU A 199 12.06 7.17 -6.35
N PRO A 200 11.42 8.35 -6.57
CA PRO A 200 10.99 9.17 -5.46
C PRO A 200 10.01 8.37 -4.61
N ILE A 201 9.95 8.74 -3.34
CA ILE A 201 9.07 8.12 -2.36
C ILE A 201 7.62 8.25 -2.88
N GLN A 202 6.87 7.15 -2.89
CA GLN A 202 5.46 7.14 -3.36
C GLN A 202 4.44 7.19 -2.21
N GLY A 203 4.95 7.21 -0.98
CA GLY A 203 4.17 7.01 0.23
C GLY A 203 5.04 6.52 1.36
N ARG A 204 4.39 6.16 2.46
CA ARG A 204 5.06 5.76 3.70
C ARG A 204 4.45 4.47 4.22
N THR A 205 5.28 3.60 4.74
CA THR A 205 4.84 2.39 5.41
C THR A 205 4.92 2.63 6.90
N ALA A 206 3.77 2.68 7.56
CA ALA A 206 3.72 2.66 9.02
C ALA A 206 3.56 1.21 9.48
N SER A 207 4.43 0.77 10.37
CA SER A 207 4.33 -0.56 10.98
C SER A 207 4.27 -0.41 12.48
N SER A 208 3.33 -1.11 13.12
CA SER A 208 3.18 -1.09 14.57
C SER A 208 3.02 -2.51 15.08
N GLN A 209 3.72 -2.81 16.16
CA GLN A 209 3.56 -4.06 16.89
C GLN A 209 3.14 -3.72 18.32
N ALA A 210 2.02 -4.26 18.76
CA ALA A 210 1.57 -4.20 20.15
C ALA A 210 1.58 -5.61 20.75
N THR A 211 2.27 -5.74 21.87
CA THR A 211 2.36 -6.97 22.66
C THR A 211 1.73 -6.70 24.01
N SER A 212 0.77 -7.54 24.38
CA SER A 212 0.17 -7.51 25.71
C SER A 212 1.23 -7.80 26.77
N SER A 213 1.35 -6.91 27.76
CA SER A 213 2.29 -7.08 28.88
C SER A 213 1.73 -8.00 29.99
N THR A 214 0.48 -8.45 29.86
CA THR A 214 -0.12 -9.51 30.70
C THR A 214 0.34 -10.92 30.27
N SER A 215 0.13 -11.92 31.14
CA SER A 215 0.72 -13.28 31.03
C SER A 215 0.36 -14.10 29.79
N THR A 216 -0.46 -13.57 28.88
CA THR A 216 -0.92 -14.24 27.67
C THR A 216 0.02 -14.01 26.48
N GLY A 217 0.83 -12.95 26.50
CA GLY A 217 1.85 -12.68 25.47
C GLY A 217 1.29 -12.44 24.07
N VAL A 218 0.02 -12.03 23.96
CA VAL A 218 -0.63 -11.80 22.66
C VAL A 218 0.04 -10.63 21.95
N SER A 219 0.63 -10.89 20.79
CA SER A 219 1.27 -9.89 19.93
C SER A 219 0.50 -9.72 18.62
N LYS A 220 0.19 -8.47 18.26
CA LYS A 220 -0.39 -8.10 16.98
C LYS A 220 0.52 -7.13 16.25
N LYS A 221 0.76 -7.40 14.96
CA LYS A 221 1.50 -6.52 14.07
C LYS A 221 0.56 -6.02 12.97
N ILE A 222 0.54 -4.72 12.76
CA ILE A 222 -0.21 -4.05 11.70
C ILE A 222 0.80 -3.32 10.82
N VAL A 223 0.62 -3.43 9.51
CA VAL A 223 1.42 -2.73 8.52
C VAL A 223 0.46 -2.00 7.58
N LEU A 224 0.57 -0.69 7.53
CA LEU A 224 -0.24 0.18 6.68
C LEU A 224 0.68 0.91 5.70
N PHE A 225 0.38 0.81 4.42
CA PHE A 225 1.00 1.66 3.40
C PHE A 225 0.06 2.83 3.11
N GLN A 226 0.53 4.05 3.39
CA GLN A 226 -0.16 5.29 3.02
C GLN A 226 0.51 5.87 1.79
N SER A 227 -0.16 5.78 0.64
CA SER A 227 0.30 6.47 -0.57
C SER A 227 0.16 7.98 -0.43
N TYR A 228 0.93 8.73 -1.21
CA TYR A 228 0.68 10.15 -1.42
C TYR A 228 -0.72 10.41 -2.01
N PRO A 229 -1.24 11.66 -1.91
CA PRO A 229 -2.57 12.00 -2.37
C PRO A 229 -2.83 11.51 -3.80
N GLN A 230 -3.91 10.76 -3.97
CA GLN A 230 -4.29 10.22 -5.27
C GLN A 230 -5.25 11.21 -5.92
N ILE A 231 -4.95 11.62 -7.15
CA ILE A 231 -5.82 12.52 -7.90
C ILE A 231 -6.93 11.67 -8.55
N PRO A 232 -8.21 12.01 -8.39
CA PRO A 232 -9.29 11.28 -9.03
C PRO A 232 -9.14 11.29 -10.56
N GLY A 233 -9.27 10.12 -11.18
CA GLY A 233 -9.12 9.95 -12.63
C GLY A 233 -10.14 10.74 -13.46
N GLU A 234 -11.28 11.11 -12.87
CA GLU A 234 -12.33 11.92 -13.50
C GLU A 234 -11.83 13.30 -13.95
N PHE A 235 -10.81 13.86 -13.30
CA PHE A 235 -10.24 15.15 -13.71
C PHE A 235 -9.50 15.08 -15.05
N PHE A 236 -9.10 13.89 -15.49
CA PHE A 236 -8.32 13.67 -16.71
C PHE A 236 -9.05 12.77 -17.72
N ALA A 237 -10.23 12.28 -17.36
CA ALA A 237 -11.13 11.55 -18.24
C ALA A 237 -11.67 12.51 -19.31
N THR A 238 -11.15 12.38 -20.53
CA THR A 238 -11.81 12.95 -21.70
C THR A 238 -12.96 12.02 -22.06
N SER A 239 -14.20 12.52 -22.05
CA SER A 239 -15.32 11.78 -22.64
C SER A 239 -14.98 11.50 -24.11
N PHE A 240 -14.84 10.23 -24.46
CA PHE A 240 -14.79 9.78 -25.84
C PHE A 240 -16.21 9.66 -26.39
#